data_AF-A0A2S7PCK2-F1
#
_entry.id   AF-A0A2S7PCK2-F1
#
_cell.length_a   1.000
_cell.length_b   1.000
_cell.length_c   1.000
_cell.angle_alpha   90.00
_cell.angle_beta   90.00
_cell.angle_gamma   90.00
#
_symmetry.space_group_name_H-M   'P 1'
#
loop_
_entity.id
_entity.type
_entity.pdbx_description
1 polymer ?
#
loop_
_entity_poly.entity_id
_entity_poly.type
_entity_poly.pdbx_seq_one_letter_code
_entity_poly.pdbx_strand_id
1 'polypeptide(L)'
;MSFQDKVQGTISQIDKELSKYPTLNNLEKQSSVPKVYAFLGIIAFYFFFIFFNIGGQLLTNLAGFVIPGYYSLEALFSSGKTDDTQWLTYWVVFAFLTVFESLFTVVYWFPFYYTFKFIFVLWLALPVTGGAQVIFRSFIQPVFSRYFSGARKVDTDKAL
;
A
#
# COMPACT_ATOMS: atom_id res chain seq x y z
N MET A 1 -27.80 -10.67 -6.35
CA MET A 1 -27.45 -9.32 -5.86
C MET A 1 -27.22 -8.43 -7.06
N SER A 2 -28.02 -7.39 -7.20
CA SER A 2 -27.83 -6.36 -8.23
C SER A 2 -26.52 -5.62 -7.98
N PHE A 3 -25.92 -5.06 -9.02
CA PHE A 3 -24.78 -4.16 -8.89
C PHE A 3 -25.08 -2.99 -7.95
N GLN A 4 -26.32 -2.49 -7.96
CA GLN A 4 -26.79 -1.44 -7.06
C GLN A 4 -26.71 -1.86 -5.59
N ASP A 5 -27.11 -3.08 -5.25
CA ASP A 5 -27.05 -3.60 -3.87
C ASP A 5 -25.61 -3.64 -3.33
N LYS A 6 -24.66 -4.02 -4.20
CA LYS A 6 -23.23 -4.04 -3.84
C LYS A 6 -22.70 -2.64 -3.61
N VAL A 7 -23.03 -1.70 -4.51
CA VAL A 7 -22.62 -0.29 -4.39
C VAL A 7 -23.19 0.33 -3.12
N GLN A 8 -24.47 0.11 -2.84
CA GLN A 8 -25.12 0.64 -1.64
C GLN A 8 -24.52 0.02 -0.36
N GLY A 9 -24.23 -1.28 -0.37
CA GLY A 9 -23.53 -1.96 0.71
C GLY A 9 -22.15 -1.36 1.00
N THR A 10 -21.35 -1.09 -0.03
CA THR A 10 -20.03 -0.46 0.12
C THR A 10 -20.14 0.98 0.60
N ILE A 11 -21.09 1.76 0.06
CA ILE A 11 -21.33 3.14 0.52
C ILE A 11 -21.70 3.16 2.01
N SER A 12 -22.57 2.25 2.45
CA SER A 12 -22.96 2.15 3.86
C SER A 12 -21.81 1.72 4.77
N GLN A 13 -20.92 0.83 4.31
CA GLN A 13 -19.73 0.44 5.08
C GLN A 13 -18.76 1.61 5.25
N ILE A 14 -18.47 2.34 4.17
CA ILE A 14 -17.59 3.50 4.21
C ILE A 14 -18.21 4.59 5.09
N ASP A 15 -19.51 4.87 4.96
CA ASP A 15 -20.18 5.87 5.79
C ASP A 15 -20.11 5.51 7.27
N LYS A 16 -20.29 4.22 7.61
CA LYS A 16 -20.17 3.73 8.99
C LYS A 16 -18.76 3.92 9.56
N GLU A 17 -17.73 3.65 8.76
CA GLU A 17 -16.33 3.86 9.16
C GLU A 17 -16.01 5.35 9.30
N LEU A 18 -16.43 6.19 8.34
CA LEU A 18 -16.24 7.64 8.40
C LEU A 18 -17.00 8.28 9.58
N SER A 19 -18.15 7.71 9.95
CA SER A 19 -18.97 8.19 11.08
C SER A 19 -18.30 7.99 12.45
N LYS A 20 -17.25 7.18 12.55
CA LYS A 20 -16.43 7.06 13.77
C LYS A 20 -15.67 8.36 14.07
N TYR A 21 -15.47 9.24 13.09
CA TYR A 21 -14.77 10.50 13.25
C TYR A 21 -15.76 11.66 13.50
N PRO A 22 -15.83 12.22 14.72
CA PRO A 22 -16.81 13.25 15.06
C PRO A 22 -16.64 14.56 14.26
N THR A 23 -15.43 14.85 13.78
CA THR A 23 -15.13 15.98 12.89
C THR A 23 -15.82 15.85 11.54
N LEU A 24 -15.87 14.64 10.97
CA LEU A 24 -16.56 14.38 9.69
C LEU A 24 -18.07 14.50 9.84
N ASN A 25 -18.63 14.07 10.97
CA ASN A 25 -20.06 14.20 11.26
C ASN A 25 -20.49 15.68 11.41
N ASN A 26 -19.62 16.51 11.99
CA ASN A 26 -19.89 17.94 12.12
C ASN A 26 -19.82 18.66 10.77
N LEU A 27 -18.87 18.27 9.91
CA LEU A 27 -18.77 18.77 8.54
C LEU A 27 -19.96 18.36 7.67
N GLU A 28 -20.49 17.15 7.82
CA GLU A 28 -21.69 16.71 7.11
C GLU A 28 -22.92 17.53 7.52
N LYS A 29 -23.11 17.75 8.83
CA LYS A 29 -24.22 18.56 9.36
C LYS A 29 -24.17 20.00 8.86
N GLN A 30 -22.97 20.54 8.64
CA GLN A 30 -22.77 21.92 8.19
C GLN A 30 -22.81 22.06 6.66
N SER A 31 -22.31 21.07 5.92
CA SER A 31 -22.20 21.10 4.45
C SER A 31 -23.39 20.47 3.72
N SER A 32 -24.24 19.69 4.39
CA SER A 32 -25.30 18.84 3.80
C SER A 32 -24.83 17.88 2.69
N VAL A 33 -23.52 17.72 2.52
CA VAL A 33 -22.91 16.80 1.54
C VAL A 33 -22.54 15.51 2.29
N PRO A 34 -22.95 14.33 1.80
CA PRO A 34 -22.61 13.07 2.45
C PRO A 34 -21.09 12.84 2.48
N LYS A 35 -20.57 12.43 3.64
CA LYS A 35 -19.13 12.28 3.92
C LYS A 35 -18.43 11.35 2.91
N VAL A 36 -19.14 10.32 2.46
CA VAL A 36 -18.65 9.35 1.46
C VAL A 36 -18.31 10.03 0.14
N TYR A 37 -19.14 10.95 -0.36
CA TYR A 37 -18.85 11.65 -1.62
C TYR A 37 -17.66 12.61 -1.47
N ALA A 38 -17.51 13.27 -0.32
CA ALA A 38 -16.35 14.11 -0.04
C ALA A 38 -15.06 13.28 -0.01
N PHE A 39 -15.08 12.11 0.66
CA PHE A 39 -13.95 11.19 0.71
C PHE A 39 -13.58 10.66 -0.68
N LEU A 40 -14.56 10.22 -1.47
CA LEU A 40 -14.34 9.79 -2.86
C LEU A 40 -13.82 10.93 -3.73
N GLY A 41 -14.32 12.15 -3.54
CA GLY A 41 -13.85 13.34 -4.23
C GLY A 41 -12.37 13.64 -3.95
N ILE A 42 -11.94 13.52 -2.69
CA ILE A 42 -10.52 13.68 -2.30
C ILE A 42 -9.65 12.61 -2.95
N ILE A 43 -10.08 11.34 -2.95
CA ILE A 43 -9.35 10.24 -3.62
C ILE A 43 -9.26 10.50 -5.13
N ALA A 44 -10.36 10.89 -5.77
CA ALA A 44 -10.38 11.17 -7.20
C ALA A 44 -9.48 12.36 -7.57
N PHE A 45 -9.50 13.42 -6.75
CA PHE A 45 -8.62 14.58 -6.92
C PHE A 45 -7.15 14.19 -6.73
N TYR A 46 -6.84 13.38 -5.71
CA TYR A 46 -5.49 12.87 -5.49
C TYR A 46 -4.97 12.03 -6.68
N PHE A 47 -5.80 11.12 -7.18
CA PHE A 47 -5.49 10.32 -8.36
C PHE A 47 -5.32 11.18 -9.61
N PHE A 48 -6.16 12.21 -9.78
CA PHE A 48 -6.04 13.18 -10.87
C PHE A 48 -4.66 13.87 -10.84
N PHE A 49 -4.19 14.33 -9.69
CA PHE A 49 -2.86 14.96 -9.59
C PHE A 49 -1.73 13.99 -9.97
N ILE A 50 -1.83 12.72 -9.56
CA ILE A 50 -0.88 11.69 -9.97
C ILE A 50 -0.94 11.43 -11.47
N PHE A 51 -2.14 11.36 -12.05
CA PHE A 51 -2.36 11.11 -13.48
C PHE A 51 -1.77 12.22 -14.37
N PHE A 52 -1.93 13.47 -13.96
CA PHE A 52 -1.35 14.63 -14.65
C PHE A 52 0.13 14.88 -14.28
N ASN A 53 0.74 13.98 -13.50
CA ASN A 53 2.13 14.09 -13.03
C ASN A 53 2.41 15.40 -12.26
N ILE A 54 1.40 15.95 -11.58
CA ILE A 54 1.56 17.12 -10.71
C ILE A 54 2.03 16.62 -9.35
N GLY A 55 3.35 16.60 -9.13
CA GLY A 55 3.96 16.08 -7.91
C GLY A 55 3.85 14.55 -7.77
N GLY A 56 3.75 13.82 -8.89
CA GLY A 56 3.51 12.37 -8.92
C GLY A 56 4.48 11.58 -8.03
N GLN A 57 5.77 11.89 -8.05
CA GLN A 57 6.77 11.24 -7.19
C GLN A 57 6.46 11.37 -5.70
N LEU A 58 6.18 12.60 -5.24
CA LEU A 58 5.86 12.86 -3.84
C LEU A 58 4.56 12.19 -3.43
N LEU A 59 3.50 12.34 -4.23
CA LEU A 59 2.20 11.77 -3.93
C LEU A 59 2.29 10.23 -3.87
N THR A 60 2.84 9.59 -4.90
CA THR A 60 2.98 8.13 -4.90
C THR A 60 3.82 7.58 -3.75
N ASN A 61 4.93 8.23 -3.41
CA ASN A 61 5.74 7.84 -2.27
C ASN A 61 5.01 8.05 -0.94
N LEU A 62 4.25 9.14 -0.83
CA LEU A 62 3.47 9.45 0.38
C LEU A 62 2.36 8.42 0.59
N ALA A 63 1.61 8.05 -0.45
CA ALA A 63 0.62 6.98 -0.36
C ALA A 63 1.28 5.62 -0.03
N GLY A 64 2.41 5.31 -0.70
CA GLY A 64 3.20 4.11 -0.46
C GLY A 64 3.89 4.06 0.91
N PHE A 65 3.92 5.16 1.64
CA PHE A 65 4.47 5.22 2.99
C PHE A 65 3.37 5.25 4.05
N VAL A 66 2.38 6.13 3.89
CA VAL A 66 1.35 6.39 4.92
C VAL A 66 0.40 5.22 5.10
N ILE A 67 -0.10 4.62 4.01
CA ILE A 67 -1.04 3.50 4.07
C ILE A 67 -0.42 2.30 4.81
N PRO A 68 0.68 1.70 4.30
CA PRO A 68 1.31 0.57 4.97
C PRO A 68 1.95 0.97 6.30
N GLY A 69 2.39 2.22 6.48
CA GLY A 69 2.92 2.71 7.75
C GLY A 69 1.87 2.70 8.86
N TYR A 70 0.65 3.16 8.56
CA TYR A 70 -0.46 3.08 9.51
C TYR A 70 -0.77 1.63 9.90
N TYR A 71 -0.93 0.74 8.92
CA TYR A 71 -1.20 -0.67 9.20
C TYR A 71 -0.02 -1.40 9.86
N SER A 72 1.22 -1.01 9.57
CA SER A 72 2.41 -1.53 10.25
C SER A 72 2.41 -1.12 11.73
N LEU A 73 2.04 0.14 12.04
CA LEU A 73 1.90 0.59 13.42
C LEU A 73 0.81 -0.19 14.15
N GLU A 74 -0.34 -0.41 13.51
CA GLU A 74 -1.41 -1.23 14.08
C GLU A 74 -0.95 -2.68 14.32
N ALA A 75 -0.25 -3.28 13.36
CA ALA A 75 0.32 -4.63 13.48
C ALA A 75 1.32 -4.74 14.64
N LEU A 76 2.17 -3.72 14.84
CA LEU A 76 3.15 -3.65 15.93
C LEU A 76 2.51 -3.63 17.33
N PHE A 77 1.27 -3.13 17.44
CA PHE A 77 0.51 -3.16 18.69
C PHE A 77 -0.41 -4.38 18.80
N SER A 78 -0.54 -5.17 17.73
CA SER A 78 -1.29 -6.42 17.71
C SER A 78 -0.41 -7.60 18.15
N SER A 79 -1.02 -8.68 18.65
CA SER A 79 -0.29 -9.89 19.08
C SER A 79 0.02 -10.87 17.93
N GLY A 80 -0.46 -10.59 16.72
CA GLY A 80 -0.46 -11.52 15.59
C GLY A 80 0.75 -11.38 14.67
N LYS A 81 1.58 -12.43 14.57
CA LYS A 81 2.81 -12.43 13.74
C LYS A 81 2.59 -12.48 12.22
N THR A 82 1.38 -12.78 11.78
CA THR A 82 1.07 -13.01 10.36
C THR A 82 1.02 -11.70 9.58
N ASP A 83 0.60 -10.61 10.23
CA ASP A 83 0.54 -9.28 9.63
C ASP A 83 1.94 -8.68 9.47
N ASP A 84 2.84 -8.91 10.44
CA ASP A 84 4.23 -8.42 10.41
C ASP A 84 4.99 -8.86 9.16
N THR A 85 4.82 -10.13 8.76
CA THR A 85 5.54 -10.69 7.60
C THR A 85 5.10 -10.04 6.30
N GLN A 86 3.80 -9.75 6.16
CA GLN A 86 3.25 -9.08 4.98
C GLN A 86 3.80 -7.67 4.84
N TRP A 87 3.78 -6.88 5.93
CA TRP A 87 4.26 -5.51 5.92
C TRP A 87 5.77 -5.45 5.70
N LEU A 88 6.56 -6.32 6.35
CA LEU A 88 7.99 -6.39 6.12
C LEU A 88 8.32 -6.73 4.66
N THR A 89 7.60 -7.69 4.07
CA THR A 89 7.76 -8.05 2.66
C THR A 89 7.45 -6.87 1.74
N TYR A 90 6.36 -6.13 2.02
CA TYR A 90 6.01 -4.92 1.31
C TYR A 90 7.15 -3.88 1.39
N TRP A 91 7.68 -3.60 2.59
CA TRP A 91 8.75 -2.61 2.78
C TRP A 91 10.02 -2.97 2.02
N VAL A 92 10.39 -4.24 1.98
CA VAL A 92 11.53 -4.72 1.20
C VAL A 92 11.31 -4.44 -0.30
N VAL A 93 10.16 -4.84 -0.85
CA VAL A 93 9.84 -4.62 -2.27
C VAL A 93 9.77 -3.11 -2.60
N PHE A 94 9.16 -2.31 -1.73
CA PHE A 94 9.05 -0.86 -1.88
C PHE A 94 10.43 -0.17 -1.86
N ALA A 95 11.33 -0.59 -0.96
CA ALA A 95 12.70 -0.08 -0.90
C ALA A 95 13.48 -0.40 -2.17
N PHE A 96 13.38 -1.64 -2.68
CA PHE A 96 13.99 -2.03 -3.95
C PHE A 96 13.49 -1.18 -5.12
N LEU A 97 12.18 -0.96 -5.21
CA LEU A 97 11.58 -0.13 -6.26
C LEU A 97 12.07 1.32 -6.17
N THR A 98 12.15 1.87 -4.95
CA THR A 98 12.61 3.25 -4.72
C THR A 98 14.08 3.44 -5.10
N VAL A 99 14.94 2.47 -4.74
CA VAL A 99 16.36 2.49 -5.13
C VAL A 99 16.50 2.34 -6.64
N PHE A 100 15.78 1.40 -7.25
CA PHE A 100 15.79 1.20 -8.70
C PHE A 100 15.39 2.49 -9.44
N GLU A 101 14.29 3.12 -9.04
CA GLU A 101 13.85 4.39 -9.62
C GLU A 101 14.92 5.49 -9.51
N SER A 102 15.64 5.58 -8.39
CA SER A 102 16.75 6.54 -8.22
C SER A 102 17.90 6.30 -9.20
N LEU A 103 18.14 5.05 -9.59
CA LEU A 103 19.23 4.68 -10.50
C LEU A 103 18.89 4.95 -11.98
N PHE A 104 17.62 4.93 -12.37
CA PHE A 104 17.20 5.06 -13.77
C PHE A 104 16.53 6.41 -14.05
N THR A 105 17.30 7.40 -14.49
CA THR A 105 16.77 8.71 -14.93
C THR A 105 15.84 8.60 -16.16
N VAL A 106 15.91 7.48 -16.90
CA VAL A 106 15.03 7.20 -18.06
C VAL A 106 13.55 7.12 -17.69
N VAL A 107 13.26 6.87 -16.42
CA VAL A 107 11.91 6.74 -15.87
C VAL A 107 11.07 8.01 -16.07
N TYR A 108 11.70 9.19 -16.09
CA TYR A 108 11.01 10.48 -16.33
C TYR A 108 10.55 10.66 -17.78
N TRP A 109 11.09 9.89 -18.73
CA TRP A 109 10.70 9.97 -20.13
C TRP A 109 9.44 9.17 -20.44
N PHE A 110 9.04 8.25 -19.55
CA PHE A 110 7.86 7.43 -19.74
C PHE A 110 6.59 8.15 -19.24
N PRO A 111 5.61 8.47 -20.12
CA PRO A 111 4.37 9.11 -19.71
C PRO A 111 3.57 8.19 -18.77
N PHE A 112 2.89 8.77 -17.78
CA PHE A 112 2.12 8.05 -16.75
C PHE A 112 2.91 7.08 -15.85
N TYR A 113 4.24 7.14 -15.84
CA TYR A 113 5.06 6.28 -14.98
C TYR A 113 4.61 6.30 -13.51
N TYR A 114 4.39 7.48 -12.93
CA TYR A 114 3.94 7.60 -11.55
C TYR A 114 2.55 7.01 -11.33
N THR A 115 1.65 7.07 -12.32
CA THR A 115 0.36 6.39 -12.24
C THR A 115 0.54 4.87 -12.16
N PHE A 116 1.39 4.29 -13.01
CA PHE A 116 1.70 2.86 -12.95
C PHE A 116 2.36 2.47 -11.63
N LYS A 117 3.34 3.26 -11.17
CA LYS A 117 3.98 3.07 -9.87
C LYS A 117 2.96 3.13 -8.74
N PHE A 118 2.03 4.08 -8.75
CA PHE A 118 0.97 4.18 -7.76
C PHE A 118 0.11 2.92 -7.70
N ILE A 119 -0.36 2.45 -8.86
CA ILE A 119 -1.18 1.23 -8.98
C ILE A 119 -0.40 0.02 -8.49
N PHE A 120 0.88 -0.09 -8.87
CA PHE A 120 1.76 -1.17 -8.45
C PHE A 120 1.97 -1.18 -6.93
N VAL A 121 2.28 -0.03 -6.34
CA VAL A 121 2.45 0.14 -4.90
C VAL A 121 1.16 -0.17 -4.14
N LEU A 122 0.02 0.30 -4.64
CA LEU A 122 -1.29 -0.01 -4.06
C LEU A 122 -1.58 -1.52 -4.12
N TRP A 123 -1.24 -2.17 -5.24
CA TRP A 123 -1.39 -3.62 -5.41
C TRP A 123 -0.49 -4.43 -4.47
N LEU A 124 0.71 -3.95 -4.17
CA LEU A 124 1.59 -4.55 -3.16
C LEU A 124 1.03 -4.40 -1.74
N ALA A 125 0.44 -3.23 -1.45
CA ALA A 125 -0.12 -2.92 -0.13
C ALA A 125 -1.40 -3.70 0.18
N LEU A 126 -2.12 -4.18 -0.84
CA LEU A 126 -3.33 -4.98 -0.66
C LEU A 126 -2.99 -6.40 -0.13
N PRO A 127 -3.38 -6.76 1.10
CA PRO A 127 -3.12 -8.09 1.63
C PRO A 127 -3.94 -9.18 0.91
N VAL A 128 -5.12 -8.81 0.38
CA VAL A 128 -6.04 -9.71 -0.33
C VAL A 128 -5.46 -10.26 -1.64
N THR A 129 -4.62 -9.47 -2.31
CA THR A 129 -3.97 -9.90 -3.57
C THR A 129 -2.67 -10.67 -3.32
N GLY A 130 -2.09 -10.56 -2.13
CA GLY A 130 -0.80 -11.17 -1.81
C GLY A 130 0.36 -10.66 -2.67
N GLY A 131 0.21 -9.49 -3.31
CA GLY A 131 1.13 -9.03 -4.37
C GLY A 131 2.59 -8.92 -3.91
N ALA A 132 2.81 -8.42 -2.70
CA ALA A 132 4.14 -8.38 -2.09
C ALA A 132 4.78 -9.77 -1.95
N GLN A 133 4.01 -10.78 -1.55
CA GLN A 133 4.51 -12.16 -1.40
C GLN A 133 4.83 -12.80 -2.74
N VAL A 134 4.04 -12.51 -3.78
CA VAL A 134 4.30 -12.99 -5.15
C VAL A 134 5.63 -12.44 -5.65
N ILE A 135 5.87 -11.13 -5.53
CA ILE A 135 7.14 -10.52 -5.94
C ILE A 135 8.31 -11.03 -5.11
N PHE A 136 8.12 -11.16 -3.79
CA PHE A 136 9.16 -11.67 -2.91
C PHE A 136 9.55 -13.10 -3.27
N ARG A 137 8.59 -14.02 -3.44
CA ARG A 137 8.87 -15.41 -3.81
C ARG A 137 9.43 -15.56 -5.22
N SER A 138 9.01 -14.71 -6.16
CA SER A 138 9.37 -14.84 -7.58
C SER A 138 10.70 -14.17 -7.93
N PHE A 139 11.03 -13.03 -7.32
CA PHE A 139 12.21 -12.24 -7.67
C PHE A 139 13.24 -12.16 -6.55
N ILE A 140 12.81 -11.87 -5.32
CA ILE A 140 13.74 -11.62 -4.20
C ILE A 140 14.29 -12.93 -3.63
N GLN A 141 13.42 -13.90 -3.34
CA GLN A 141 13.78 -15.20 -2.81
C GLN A 141 14.82 -15.93 -3.67
N PRO A 142 14.71 -16.07 -5.01
CA PRO A 142 15.75 -16.75 -5.78
C PRO A 142 17.09 -16.01 -5.75
N VAL A 143 17.10 -14.68 -5.72
CA VAL A 143 18.34 -13.87 -5.66
C VAL A 143 19.02 -14.00 -4.29
N PHE A 144 18.26 -14.01 -3.21
CA PHE A 144 18.79 -14.01 -1.84
C PHE A 144 18.86 -15.39 -1.17
N SER A 145 18.18 -16.40 -1.72
CA SER A 145 18.18 -17.78 -1.18
C SER A 145 19.58 -18.35 -1.04
N ARG A 146 20.51 -17.99 -1.94
CA ARG A 146 21.91 -18.45 -1.90
C ARG A 146 22.70 -17.90 -0.71
N TYR A 147 22.34 -16.71 -0.22
CA TYR A 147 23.03 -16.05 0.90
C TYR A 147 22.46 -16.46 2.25
N PHE A 148 21.13 -16.59 2.37
CA PHE A 148 20.49 -16.96 3.64
C PHE A 148 20.42 -18.47 3.90
N SER A 149 20.49 -19.31 2.86
CA SER A 149 20.55 -20.78 3.06
C SER A 149 21.92 -21.27 3.56
N GLY A 150 22.97 -20.47 3.41
CA GLY A 150 24.30 -20.76 3.96
C GLY A 150 24.44 -20.43 5.45
N ALA A 151 23.69 -19.43 5.94
CA ALA A 151 23.79 -18.97 7.33
C ALA A 151 23.24 -19.98 8.37
N ARG A 152 22.38 -20.91 7.97
CA ARG A 152 21.81 -21.92 8.89
C ARG A 152 22.69 -23.17 9.07
N LYS A 153 23.78 -23.34 8.31
CA LYS A 153 24.63 -24.54 8.41
C LYS A 153 25.78 -24.44 9.41
N VAL A 154 26.09 -23.27 9.97
CA VAL A 154 27.31 -23.07 10.78
C VAL A 154 27.13 -23.42 12.27
N ASP A 155 25.90 -23.41 12.80
CA ASP A 155 25.67 -23.66 14.23
C ASP A 155 25.44 -25.13 14.62
N THR A 156 25.26 -26.03 13.66
CA THR A 156 25.03 -27.45 13.98
C THR A 156 26.33 -28.27 14.08
N ASP A 157 27.45 -27.78 13.54
CA ASP A 157 28.75 -28.48 13.56
C ASP A 157 29.62 -28.17 14.79
N LYS A 158 29.19 -27.26 15.69
CA LYS A 158 29.91 -26.93 16.93
C LYS A 158 29.31 -27.60 18.19
N ALA A 159 28.34 -28.49 18.02
CA ALA A 159 27.62 -29.15 19.11
C ALA A 159 27.74 -30.69 19.12
N LEU A 160 28.69 -31.26 18.35
CA LEU A 160 29.05 -32.68 18.39
C LEU A 160 30.52 -32.84 18.81
#